data_AF-A0AAN8WGR4-F1
#
_entry.id   AF-A0AAN8WGR4-F1
#
_cell.length_a   1.000
_cell.length_b   1.000
_cell.length_c   1.000
_cell.angle_alpha   90.00
_cell.angle_beta   90.00
_cell.angle_gamma   90.00
#
_symmetry.space_group_name_H-M   'P 1'
#
loop_
_entity.id
_entity.type
_entity.pdbx_description
1 polymer ?
#
loop_
_entity_poly.entity_id
_entity_poly.type
_entity_poly.pdbx_seq_one_letter_code
_entity_poly.pdbx_strand_id
1 'polypeptide(L)'
;ISTDPRLHEAVESVQITFAKVIHKLDGELQKWYAYEHVWKRDKVTTVSRFCASEPSVKQYDDKLRFYTLLSSELSQATRHITHGCVSLKVHGLVKQVVEHIDEWMSLLGSGLLREARSKLQHVLHQVTMINGTLQKSPGDLATLTVVMKAVGQVSYEQAHLHTSLLDVRQMFHTLHVYGITVPQQDYDLLEDTSARLEVLHQTAITVQKAVEPIQAHFLTSTQKKIEEFSSTVLEFYRRFEEHGPGSVGEDLEKGVQLLKEYSAETEVLLQCRKALDEEEDIFDLAATQYPGLDNAVCVMEQLRGVFKIYQQLQI
;
A
#
# COMPACT_ATOMS: atom_id res chain seq x y z
N ILE A 1 35.83 68.67 -35.52
CA ILE A 1 36.50 67.39 -35.18
C ILE A 1 38.00 67.73 -35.10
N SER A 2 38.63 67.53 -33.93
CA SER A 2 40.04 67.90 -33.74
C SER A 2 40.94 67.11 -34.70
N THR A 3 41.81 67.77 -35.47
CA THR A 3 42.73 67.12 -36.43
C THR A 3 43.99 66.55 -35.77
N ASP A 4 44.09 66.58 -34.44
CA ASP A 4 45.22 66.02 -33.72
C ASP A 4 45.21 64.48 -33.83
N PRO A 5 46.25 63.87 -34.45
CA PRO A 5 46.37 62.43 -34.58
C PRO A 5 46.37 61.70 -33.23
N ARG A 6 46.88 62.34 -32.18
CA ARG A 6 46.95 61.76 -30.82
C ARG A 6 45.56 61.60 -30.20
N LEU A 7 44.65 62.53 -30.50
CA LEU A 7 43.25 62.43 -30.05
C LEU A 7 42.51 61.31 -30.77
N HIS A 8 42.78 61.09 -32.06
CA HIS A 8 42.20 59.98 -32.81
C HIS A 8 42.71 58.63 -32.31
N GLU A 9 44.01 58.49 -32.11
CA GLU A 9 44.64 57.28 -31.57
C GLU A 9 44.16 56.96 -30.14
N ALA A 10 43.99 57.98 -29.29
CA ALA A 10 43.44 57.81 -27.96
C ALA A 10 41.96 57.34 -27.99
N VAL A 11 41.14 57.90 -28.87
CA VAL A 11 39.73 57.47 -29.02
C VAL A 11 39.64 56.04 -29.52
N GLU A 12 40.45 55.66 -30.51
CA GLU A 12 40.49 54.28 -31.02
C GLU A 12 40.95 53.28 -29.94
N SER A 13 41.98 53.65 -29.15
CA SER A 13 42.46 52.86 -28.02
C SER A 13 41.39 52.67 -26.93
N VAL A 14 40.63 53.72 -26.62
CA VAL A 14 39.50 53.66 -25.68
C VAL A 14 38.40 52.74 -26.21
N GLN A 15 38.03 52.85 -27.49
CA GLN A 15 37.01 51.98 -28.11
C GLN A 15 37.41 50.50 -28.07
N ILE A 16 38.67 50.18 -28.41
CA ILE A 16 39.20 48.81 -28.33
C ILE A 16 39.16 48.31 -26.88
N THR A 17 39.51 49.16 -25.92
CA THR A 17 39.49 48.80 -24.48
C THR A 17 38.06 48.51 -24.01
N PHE A 18 37.08 49.35 -24.38
CA PHE A 18 35.68 49.12 -24.06
C PHE A 18 35.14 47.83 -24.69
N ALA A 19 35.46 47.55 -25.96
CA ALA A 19 35.05 46.31 -26.62
C ALA A 19 35.59 45.07 -25.89
N LYS A 20 36.86 45.10 -25.44
CA LYS A 20 37.46 44.02 -24.64
C LYS A 20 36.79 43.87 -23.27
N VAL A 21 36.42 44.96 -22.61
CA VAL A 21 35.70 44.91 -21.32
C VAL A 21 34.30 44.32 -21.50
N ILE A 22 33.56 44.73 -22.54
CA ILE A 22 32.22 44.19 -22.85
C ILE A 22 32.30 42.68 -23.12
N HIS A 23 33.24 42.23 -23.94
CA HIS A 23 33.40 40.80 -24.23
C HIS A 23 33.72 39.99 -22.96
N LYS A 24 34.52 40.54 -22.02
CA LYS A 24 34.79 39.88 -20.74
C LYS A 24 33.54 39.83 -19.86
N LEU A 25 32.77 40.91 -19.79
CA LEU A 25 31.52 40.97 -19.04
C LEU A 25 30.47 40.00 -19.60
N ASP A 26 30.36 39.89 -20.92
CA ASP A 26 29.48 38.91 -21.56
C ASP A 26 29.89 37.48 -21.18
N GLY A 27 31.19 37.17 -21.21
CA GLY A 27 31.71 35.87 -20.74
C GLY A 27 31.37 35.57 -19.27
N GLU A 28 31.36 36.57 -18.39
CA GLU A 28 30.93 36.39 -16.99
C GLU A 28 29.42 36.19 -16.87
N LEU A 29 28.61 36.91 -17.68
CA LEU A 29 27.16 36.69 -17.74
C LEU A 29 26.81 35.31 -18.29
N GLN A 30 27.57 34.80 -19.26
CA GLN A 30 27.32 33.49 -19.86
C GLN A 30 27.37 32.35 -18.84
N LYS A 31 28.24 32.46 -17.83
CA LYS A 31 28.34 31.48 -16.74
C LYS A 31 27.05 31.38 -15.93
N TRP A 32 26.29 32.48 -15.81
CA TRP A 32 25.05 32.48 -15.06
C TRP A 32 23.91 31.72 -15.76
N TYR A 33 23.92 31.63 -17.10
CA TYR A 33 22.90 30.83 -17.80
C TYR A 33 22.94 29.33 -17.43
N ALA A 34 24.07 28.82 -16.93
CA ALA A 34 24.14 27.44 -16.41
C ALA A 34 23.16 27.21 -15.24
N TYR A 35 22.87 28.24 -14.46
CA TYR A 35 21.96 28.18 -13.31
C TYR A 35 20.50 28.48 -13.67
N GLU A 36 20.18 28.70 -14.95
CA GLU A 36 18.85 29.07 -15.42
C GLU A 36 17.73 28.14 -14.93
N HIS A 37 18.04 26.84 -14.80
CA HIS A 37 17.13 25.82 -14.31
C HIS A 37 16.65 26.04 -12.86
N VAL A 38 17.39 26.83 -12.07
CA VAL A 38 17.06 27.15 -10.67
C VAL A 38 15.88 28.12 -10.59
N TRP A 39 15.82 29.13 -11.47
CA TRP A 39 14.80 30.19 -11.40
C TRP A 39 13.75 30.14 -12.51
N LYS A 40 14.07 29.65 -13.72
CA LYS A 40 13.08 29.62 -14.82
C LYS A 40 12.12 28.43 -14.75
N ARG A 41 12.48 27.37 -14.04
CA ARG A 41 11.67 26.15 -13.97
C ARG A 41 10.57 26.31 -12.93
N ASP A 42 9.37 25.86 -13.27
CA ASP A 42 8.26 25.78 -12.31
C ASP A 42 8.58 24.77 -11.21
N LYS A 43 8.82 25.29 -9.99
CA LYS A 43 9.28 24.48 -8.86
C LYS A 43 8.21 23.52 -8.38
N VAL A 44 6.99 24.02 -8.21
CA VAL A 44 5.85 23.28 -7.65
C VAL A 44 5.51 22.08 -8.52
N THR A 45 5.38 22.27 -9.83
CA THR A 45 5.05 21.22 -10.79
C THR A 45 6.16 20.18 -10.88
N THR A 46 7.42 20.63 -10.85
CA THR A 46 8.57 19.72 -10.92
C THR A 46 8.68 18.85 -9.68
N VAL A 47 8.55 19.44 -8.48
CA VAL A 47 8.55 18.69 -7.22
C VAL A 47 7.33 17.78 -7.14
N SER A 48 6.15 18.25 -7.54
CA SER A 48 4.94 17.42 -7.52
C SER A 48 5.06 16.19 -8.41
N ARG A 49 5.61 16.34 -9.63
CA ARG A 49 5.89 15.21 -10.52
C ARG A 49 6.93 14.25 -9.93
N PHE A 50 7.94 14.78 -9.25
CA PHE A 50 8.95 13.99 -8.58
C PHE A 50 8.36 13.19 -7.41
N CYS A 51 7.55 13.81 -6.54
CA CYS A 51 6.87 13.09 -5.47
C CYS A 51 5.90 12.02 -6.02
N ALA A 52 5.22 12.30 -7.14
CA ALA A 52 4.31 11.36 -7.78
C ALA A 52 5.00 10.13 -8.39
N SER A 53 6.32 10.17 -8.61
CA SER A 53 7.08 9.00 -9.06
C SER A 53 7.52 8.06 -7.93
N GLU A 54 7.02 8.28 -6.70
CA GLU A 54 7.39 7.52 -5.49
C GLU A 54 8.90 7.33 -5.34
N PRO A 55 9.66 8.44 -5.26
CA PRO A 55 11.11 8.37 -5.26
C PRO A 55 11.63 7.83 -3.93
N SER A 56 12.68 7.03 -4.01
CA SER A 56 13.39 6.52 -2.83
C SER A 56 14.01 7.64 -1.99
N VAL A 57 14.24 7.37 -0.71
CA VAL A 57 14.91 8.32 0.20
C VAL A 57 16.27 8.77 -0.33
N LYS A 58 17.01 7.87 -0.99
CA LYS A 58 18.27 8.20 -1.67
C LYS A 58 18.09 9.26 -2.77
N GLN A 59 17.03 9.17 -3.57
CA GLN A 59 16.78 10.16 -4.62
C GLN A 59 16.40 11.53 -4.06
N TYR A 60 15.73 11.58 -2.90
CA TYR A 60 15.54 12.83 -2.17
C TYR A 60 16.88 13.38 -1.66
N ASP A 61 17.70 12.52 -1.03
CA ASP A 61 19.03 12.89 -0.52
C ASP A 61 19.92 13.47 -1.63
N ASP A 62 20.01 12.79 -2.78
CA ASP A 62 20.81 13.25 -3.93
C ASP A 62 20.38 14.65 -4.40
N LYS A 63 19.07 14.93 -4.45
CA LYS A 63 18.54 16.26 -4.84
C LYS A 63 18.79 17.33 -3.78
N LEU A 64 18.55 17.03 -2.51
CA LEU A 64 18.78 17.97 -1.40
C LEU A 64 20.27 18.30 -1.29
N ARG A 65 21.14 17.29 -1.45
CA ARG A 65 22.59 17.46 -1.52
C ARG A 65 23.00 18.37 -2.66
N PHE A 66 22.48 18.14 -3.87
CA PHE A 66 22.77 18.99 -5.02
C PHE A 66 22.47 20.46 -4.74
N TYR A 67 21.29 20.77 -4.22
CA TYR A 67 20.91 22.15 -3.90
C TYR A 67 21.72 22.74 -2.74
N THR A 68 22.03 21.94 -1.72
CA THR A 68 22.86 22.37 -0.58
C THR A 68 24.28 22.73 -1.02
N LEU A 69 24.90 21.89 -1.87
CA LEU A 69 26.22 22.15 -2.43
C LEU A 69 26.20 23.41 -3.31
N LEU A 70 25.18 23.54 -4.17
CA LEU A 70 25.02 24.70 -5.03
C LEU A 70 24.86 26.01 -4.23
N SER A 71 24.07 25.99 -3.15
CA SER A 71 23.89 27.16 -2.26
C SER A 71 25.22 27.56 -1.59
N SER A 72 26.00 26.57 -1.13
CA SER A 72 27.32 26.79 -0.52
C SER A 72 28.33 27.37 -1.51
N GLU A 73 28.41 26.80 -2.71
CA GLU A 73 29.29 27.29 -3.79
C GLU A 73 28.99 28.75 -4.15
N LEU A 74 27.71 29.09 -4.33
CA LEU A 74 27.30 30.46 -4.68
C LEU A 74 27.52 31.45 -3.53
N SER A 75 27.33 31.02 -2.28
CA SER A 75 27.55 31.86 -1.10
C SER A 75 29.02 32.23 -0.89
N GLN A 76 29.94 31.36 -1.34
CA GLN A 76 31.39 31.59 -1.31
C GLN A 76 31.90 32.39 -2.50
N ALA A 77 31.07 32.61 -3.54
CA ALA A 77 31.48 33.29 -4.76
C ALA A 77 31.78 34.79 -4.56
N THR A 78 32.66 35.31 -5.42
CA THR A 78 33.12 36.70 -5.35
C THR A 78 31.97 37.69 -5.55
N ARG A 79 31.81 38.62 -4.59
CA ARG A 79 30.72 39.61 -4.57
C ARG A 79 30.83 40.70 -5.64
N HIS A 80 32.04 40.92 -6.15
CA HIS A 80 32.38 41.96 -7.12
C HIS A 80 33.33 41.42 -8.18
N ILE A 81 32.98 41.63 -9.46
CA ILE A 81 33.86 41.30 -10.58
C ILE A 81 34.26 42.61 -11.26
N THR A 82 35.56 42.90 -11.30
CA THR A 82 36.07 44.17 -11.88
C THR A 82 36.86 43.89 -13.15
N HIS A 83 36.48 44.55 -14.24
CA HIS A 83 37.15 44.49 -15.52
C HIS A 83 37.42 45.91 -16.04
N GLY A 84 38.70 46.31 -16.07
CA GLY A 84 39.08 47.66 -16.50
C GLY A 84 38.45 48.71 -15.59
N CYS A 85 37.69 49.64 -16.19
CA CYS A 85 36.99 50.72 -15.48
C CYS A 85 35.58 50.34 -14.99
N VAL A 86 35.12 49.10 -15.21
CA VAL A 86 33.76 48.65 -14.84
C VAL A 86 33.82 47.61 -13.73
N SER A 87 32.94 47.76 -12.73
CA SER A 87 32.77 46.79 -11.64
C SER A 87 31.32 46.30 -11.58
N LEU A 88 31.15 44.99 -11.71
CA LEU A 88 29.88 44.29 -11.61
C LEU A 88 29.62 43.87 -10.17
N LYS A 89 28.50 44.32 -9.59
CA LYS A 89 28.05 43.90 -8.26
C LYS A 89 27.16 42.68 -8.40
N VAL A 90 27.72 41.49 -8.20
CA VAL A 90 27.02 40.21 -8.42
C VAL A 90 26.30 39.72 -7.15
N HIS A 91 26.58 40.33 -6.01
CA HIS A 91 25.99 39.96 -4.73
C HIS A 91 24.46 39.89 -4.73
N GLY A 92 23.78 40.84 -5.38
CA GLY A 92 22.31 40.84 -5.47
C GLY A 92 21.76 39.65 -6.26
N LEU A 93 22.43 39.28 -7.35
CA LEU A 93 22.08 38.11 -8.16
C LEU A 93 22.31 36.81 -7.37
N VAL A 94 23.47 36.67 -6.73
CA VAL A 94 23.78 35.52 -5.86
C VAL A 94 22.69 35.33 -4.81
N LYS A 95 22.30 36.42 -4.12
CA LYS A 95 21.26 36.38 -3.09
C LYS A 95 19.93 35.83 -3.64
N GLN A 96 19.47 36.33 -4.79
CA GLN A 96 18.22 35.87 -5.41
C GLN A 96 18.29 34.39 -5.84
N VAL A 97 19.44 33.95 -6.38
CA VAL A 97 19.61 32.54 -6.77
C VAL A 97 19.60 31.64 -5.54
N VAL A 98 20.25 32.03 -4.44
CA VAL A 98 20.20 31.30 -3.16
C VAL A 98 18.78 31.25 -2.62
N GLU A 99 18.03 32.35 -2.63
CA GLU A 99 16.61 32.37 -2.24
C GLU A 99 15.78 31.35 -3.05
N HIS A 100 16.00 31.24 -4.36
CA HIS A 100 15.35 30.21 -5.18
C HIS A 100 15.79 28.78 -4.85
N ILE A 101 17.04 28.57 -4.44
CA ILE A 101 17.53 27.27 -3.98
C ILE A 101 16.84 26.89 -2.67
N ASP A 102 16.71 27.82 -1.73
CA ASP A 102 16.00 27.62 -0.47
C ASP A 102 14.53 27.25 -0.71
N GLU A 103 13.86 27.89 -1.69
CA GLU A 103 12.52 27.50 -2.13
C GLU A 103 12.47 26.05 -2.65
N TRP A 104 13.45 25.63 -3.45
CA TRP A 104 13.54 24.24 -3.93
C TRP A 104 13.70 23.24 -2.78
N MET A 105 14.60 23.52 -1.84
CA MET A 105 14.84 22.68 -0.67
C MET A 105 13.59 22.61 0.22
N SER A 106 12.91 23.74 0.45
CA SER A 106 11.67 23.79 1.22
C SER A 106 10.57 22.96 0.56
N LEU A 107 10.39 23.04 -0.75
CA LEU A 107 9.39 22.27 -1.47
C LEU A 107 9.71 20.76 -1.45
N LEU A 108 10.97 20.38 -1.71
CA LEU A 108 11.41 18.99 -1.62
C LEU A 108 11.23 18.43 -0.22
N GLY A 109 11.62 19.20 0.80
CA GLY A 109 11.46 18.86 2.21
C GLY A 109 9.99 18.66 2.60
N SER A 110 9.12 19.57 2.17
CA SER A 110 7.67 19.44 2.40
C SER A 110 7.07 18.20 1.74
N GLY A 111 7.55 17.85 0.54
CA GLY A 111 7.17 16.64 -0.18
C GLY A 111 7.56 15.38 0.58
N LEU A 112 8.82 15.30 1.02
CA LEU A 112 9.34 14.18 1.78
C LEU A 112 8.67 14.03 3.15
N LEU A 113 8.43 15.14 3.86
CA LEU A 113 7.71 15.12 5.14
C LEU A 113 6.27 14.62 4.99
N ARG A 114 5.57 15.04 3.93
CA ARG A 114 4.22 14.57 3.63
C ARG A 114 4.21 13.06 3.34
N GLU A 115 5.18 12.57 2.60
CA GLU A 115 5.32 11.14 2.30
C GLU A 115 5.60 10.33 3.57
N ALA A 116 6.53 10.78 4.40
CA ALA A 116 6.85 10.16 5.68
C ALA A 116 5.62 10.09 6.61
N ARG A 117 4.85 11.18 6.71
CA ARG A 117 3.58 11.20 7.46
C ARG A 117 2.56 10.23 6.90
N SER A 118 2.41 10.14 5.58
CA SER A 118 1.48 9.21 4.94
C SER A 118 1.83 7.76 5.26
N LYS A 119 3.13 7.40 5.17
CA LYS A 119 3.63 6.05 5.52
C LYS A 119 3.42 5.74 7.00
N LEU A 120 3.72 6.70 7.89
CA LEU A 120 3.52 6.53 9.33
C LEU A 120 2.05 6.32 9.69
N GLN A 121 1.14 7.11 9.10
CA GLN A 121 -0.30 6.96 9.30
C GLN A 121 -0.82 5.62 8.78
N HIS A 122 -0.32 5.14 7.65
CA HIS A 122 -0.67 3.82 7.15
C HIS A 122 -0.29 2.71 8.13
N VAL A 123 0.95 2.73 8.65
CA VAL A 123 1.40 1.74 9.65
C VAL A 123 0.54 1.82 10.92
N LEU A 124 0.32 3.03 11.45
CA LEU A 124 -0.51 3.23 12.64
C LEU A 124 -1.93 2.69 12.45
N HIS A 125 -2.54 2.94 11.28
CA HIS A 125 -3.86 2.44 10.95
C HIS A 125 -3.90 0.90 10.96
N GLN A 126 -2.95 0.25 10.28
CA GLN A 126 -2.87 -1.21 10.26
C GLN A 126 -2.68 -1.80 11.66
N VAL A 127 -1.75 -1.24 12.45
CA VAL A 127 -1.51 -1.67 13.84
C VAL A 127 -2.78 -1.55 14.67
N THR A 128 -3.51 -0.44 14.55
CA THR A 128 -4.75 -0.20 15.30
C THR A 128 -5.85 -1.17 14.89
N MET A 129 -6.02 -1.42 13.59
CA MET A 129 -7.04 -2.33 13.06
C MET A 129 -6.80 -3.78 13.49
N ILE A 130 -5.55 -4.25 13.39
CA ILE A 130 -5.21 -5.62 13.78
C ILE A 130 -5.33 -5.78 15.30
N ASN A 131 -4.85 -4.81 16.08
CA ASN A 131 -4.99 -4.83 17.54
C ASN A 131 -6.46 -4.89 17.99
N GLY A 132 -7.34 -4.09 17.38
CA GLY A 132 -8.77 -4.12 17.68
C GLY A 132 -9.44 -5.45 17.35
N THR A 133 -8.88 -6.21 16.41
CA THR A 133 -9.36 -7.55 16.06
C THR A 133 -8.84 -8.60 17.05
N LEU A 134 -7.57 -8.51 17.47
CA LEU A 134 -6.96 -9.42 18.45
C LEU A 134 -7.56 -9.29 19.85
N GLN A 135 -8.08 -8.12 20.23
CA GLN A 135 -8.70 -7.90 21.54
C GLN A 135 -10.11 -8.50 21.68
N LYS A 136 -10.68 -9.03 20.60
CA LYS A 136 -12.00 -9.70 20.66
C LYS A 136 -11.85 -11.05 21.35
N SER A 137 -12.66 -11.30 22.39
CA SER A 137 -12.71 -12.60 23.05
C SER A 137 -13.45 -13.59 22.16
N PRO A 138 -12.85 -14.72 21.76
CA PRO A 138 -13.54 -15.71 20.96
C PRO A 138 -14.56 -16.47 21.82
N GLY A 139 -15.85 -16.29 21.52
CA GLY A 139 -16.96 -17.00 22.17
C GLY A 139 -17.61 -18.04 21.26
N ASP A 140 -17.41 -17.92 19.95
CA ASP A 140 -17.94 -18.80 18.91
C ASP A 140 -16.86 -19.09 17.85
N LEU A 141 -17.14 -20.06 16.98
CA LEU A 141 -16.20 -20.45 15.92
C LEU A 141 -15.91 -19.28 14.96
N ALA A 142 -16.92 -18.44 14.67
CA ALA A 142 -16.76 -17.29 13.78
C ALA A 142 -15.78 -16.25 14.34
N THR A 143 -15.88 -15.91 15.63
CA THR A 143 -14.93 -14.99 16.28
C THR A 143 -13.55 -15.61 16.43
N LEU A 144 -13.45 -16.91 16.68
CA LEU A 144 -12.17 -17.64 16.69
C LEU A 144 -11.43 -17.49 15.36
N THR A 145 -12.13 -17.71 14.24
CA THR A 145 -11.56 -17.57 12.89
C THR A 145 -11.02 -16.17 12.64
N VAL A 146 -11.78 -15.15 13.02
CA VAL A 146 -11.37 -13.75 12.84
C VAL A 146 -10.09 -13.45 13.64
N VAL A 147 -10.00 -13.95 14.87
CA VAL A 147 -8.82 -13.79 15.72
C VAL A 147 -7.62 -14.55 15.15
N MET A 148 -7.79 -15.80 14.70
CA MET A 148 -6.71 -16.60 14.10
C MET A 148 -6.18 -15.96 12.81
N LYS A 149 -7.06 -15.48 11.93
CA LYS A 149 -6.67 -14.75 10.72
C LYS A 149 -5.88 -13.48 11.07
N ALA A 150 -6.29 -12.75 12.11
CA ALA A 150 -5.54 -11.59 12.60
C ALA A 150 -4.15 -11.95 13.15
N VAL A 151 -4.00 -13.06 13.89
CA VAL A 151 -2.68 -13.53 14.36
C VAL A 151 -1.78 -13.91 13.18
N GLY A 152 -2.32 -14.62 12.18
CA GLY A 152 -1.61 -14.95 10.95
C GLY A 152 -1.17 -13.69 10.19
N GLN A 153 -2.06 -12.70 10.11
CA GLN A 153 -1.77 -11.40 9.48
C GLN A 153 -0.64 -10.66 10.20
N VAL A 154 -0.61 -10.62 11.54
CA VAL A 154 0.52 -10.03 12.29
C VAL A 154 1.83 -10.71 11.89
N SER A 155 1.84 -12.04 11.87
CA SER A 155 3.06 -12.81 11.58
C SER A 155 3.58 -12.58 10.16
N TYR A 156 2.67 -12.39 9.20
CA TYR A 156 3.00 -12.11 7.81
C TYR A 156 3.46 -10.66 7.58
N GLU A 157 2.78 -9.67 8.15
CA GLU A 157 3.01 -8.25 7.88
C GLU A 157 4.08 -7.60 8.76
N GLN A 158 4.45 -8.19 9.90
CA GLN A 158 5.33 -7.57 10.90
C GLN A 158 6.65 -7.04 10.33
N ALA A 159 7.32 -7.81 9.47
CA ALA A 159 8.59 -7.43 8.87
C ALA A 159 8.44 -6.22 7.92
N HIS A 160 7.34 -6.20 7.15
CA HIS A 160 7.01 -5.09 6.26
C HIS A 160 6.69 -3.81 7.06
N LEU A 161 5.93 -3.92 8.15
CA LEU A 161 5.60 -2.79 9.02
C LEU A 161 6.85 -2.22 9.71
N HIS A 162 7.76 -3.07 10.20
CA HIS A 162 9.03 -2.63 10.77
C HIS A 162 9.91 -1.91 9.75
N THR A 163 10.02 -2.48 8.54
CA THR A 163 10.78 -1.85 7.44
C THR A 163 10.18 -0.49 7.09
N SER A 164 8.86 -0.38 7.04
CA SER A 164 8.17 0.90 6.76
C SER A 164 8.45 1.97 7.82
N LEU A 165 8.51 1.60 9.12
CA LEU A 165 8.88 2.55 10.18
C LEU A 165 10.36 2.95 10.10
N LEU A 166 11.25 2.03 9.71
CA LEU A 166 12.66 2.34 9.49
C LEU A 166 12.83 3.35 8.34
N ASP A 167 12.09 3.17 7.24
CA ASP A 167 12.07 4.12 6.13
C ASP A 167 11.62 5.50 6.60
N VAL A 168 10.54 5.60 7.38
CA VAL A 168 10.06 6.88 7.94
C VAL A 168 11.13 7.52 8.82
N ARG A 169 11.81 6.74 9.67
CA ARG A 169 12.92 7.24 10.50
C ARG A 169 14.07 7.79 9.65
N GLN A 170 14.41 7.10 8.56
CA GLN A 170 15.44 7.56 7.62
C GLN A 170 15.01 8.85 6.91
N MET A 171 13.73 8.97 6.51
CA MET A 171 13.19 10.20 5.92
C MET A 171 13.29 11.39 6.88
N PHE A 172 12.91 11.21 8.15
CA PHE A 172 13.05 12.25 9.18
C PHE A 172 14.51 12.61 9.44
N HIS A 173 15.41 11.63 9.44
CA HIS A 173 16.83 11.88 9.54
C HIS A 173 17.35 12.72 8.37
N THR A 174 16.99 12.36 7.12
CA THR A 174 17.35 13.13 5.93
C THR A 174 16.85 14.58 6.02
N LEU A 175 15.60 14.80 6.43
CA LEU A 175 15.06 16.15 6.63
C LEU A 175 15.90 16.95 7.64
N HIS A 176 16.26 16.33 8.77
CA HIS A 176 17.08 16.95 9.80
C HIS A 176 18.48 17.32 9.30
N VAL A 177 19.14 16.44 8.54
CA VAL A 177 20.47 16.69 7.96
C VAL A 177 20.50 17.93 7.08
N TYR A 178 19.43 18.21 6.33
CA TYR A 178 19.30 19.39 5.48
C TYR A 178 18.64 20.60 6.16
N GLY A 179 18.49 20.57 7.49
CA GLY A 179 17.96 21.69 8.27
C GLY A 179 16.45 21.92 8.11
N ILE A 180 15.71 20.97 7.55
CA ILE A 180 14.26 21.04 7.44
C ILE A 180 13.65 20.56 8.76
N THR A 181 12.89 21.45 9.41
CA THR A 181 12.32 21.16 10.73
C THR A 181 11.17 20.16 10.61
N VAL A 182 11.32 19.02 11.28
CA VAL A 182 10.25 18.06 11.52
C VAL A 182 9.62 18.38 12.88
N PRO A 183 8.30 18.60 12.98
CA PRO A 183 7.62 18.80 14.26
C PRO A 183 7.85 17.66 15.25
N GLN A 184 8.06 18.00 16.52
CA GLN A 184 8.27 17.00 17.57
C GLN A 184 7.13 15.97 17.65
N GLN A 185 5.89 16.40 17.41
CA GLN A 185 4.71 15.53 17.36
C GLN A 185 4.85 14.37 16.36
N ASP A 186 5.57 14.58 15.24
CA ASP A 186 5.79 13.51 14.25
C ASP A 186 6.80 12.47 14.77
N TYR A 187 7.83 12.90 15.52
CA TYR A 187 8.77 11.99 16.18
C TYR A 187 8.08 11.21 17.31
N ASP A 188 7.28 11.89 18.14
CA ASP A 188 6.55 11.25 19.23
C ASP A 188 5.57 10.19 18.67
N LEU A 189 4.90 10.50 17.55
CA LEU A 189 4.02 9.55 16.86
C LEU A 189 4.78 8.36 16.28
N LEU A 190 5.99 8.57 15.74
CA LEU A 190 6.83 7.49 15.23
C LEU A 190 7.18 6.51 16.35
N GLU A 191 7.65 7.01 17.48
CA GLU A 191 8.06 6.17 18.62
C GLU A 191 6.85 5.49 19.29
N ASP A 192 5.71 6.18 19.43
CA ASP A 192 4.45 5.56 19.88
C ASP A 192 3.99 4.44 18.93
N THR A 193 4.09 4.66 17.61
CA THR A 193 3.71 3.65 16.62
C THR A 193 4.65 2.44 16.66
N SER A 194 5.96 2.67 16.83
CA SER A 194 6.93 1.59 17.04
C SER A 194 6.62 0.77 18.29
N ALA A 195 6.37 1.43 19.43
CA ALA A 195 6.02 0.74 20.67
C ALA A 195 4.71 -0.07 20.53
N ARG A 196 3.69 0.49 19.88
CA ARG A 196 2.42 -0.24 19.60
C ARG A 196 2.63 -1.45 18.71
N LEU A 197 3.52 -1.38 17.73
CA LEU A 197 3.82 -2.50 16.84
C LEU A 197 4.53 -3.64 17.60
N GLU A 198 5.44 -3.32 18.52
CA GLU A 198 6.09 -4.30 19.40
C GLU A 198 5.06 -4.97 20.32
N VAL A 199 4.19 -4.17 20.94
CA VAL A 199 3.09 -4.68 21.79
C VAL A 199 2.11 -5.54 21.00
N LEU A 200 1.78 -5.16 19.76
CA LEU A 200 0.91 -5.93 18.87
C LEU A 200 1.49 -7.34 18.64
N HIS A 201 2.79 -7.42 18.36
CA HIS A 201 3.45 -8.71 18.16
C HIS A 201 3.39 -9.59 19.41
N GLN A 202 3.71 -9.03 20.58
CA GLN A 202 3.63 -9.77 21.84
C GLN A 202 2.20 -10.20 22.17
N THR A 203 1.23 -9.35 21.86
CA THR A 203 -0.20 -9.65 22.02
C THR A 203 -0.61 -10.80 21.11
N ALA A 204 -0.20 -10.79 19.84
CA ALA A 204 -0.50 -11.87 18.90
C ALA A 204 0.06 -13.23 19.37
N ILE A 205 1.30 -13.27 19.89
CA ILE A 205 1.88 -14.50 20.46
C ILE A 205 1.07 -14.98 21.66
N THR A 206 0.63 -14.06 22.52
CA THR A 206 -0.13 -14.39 23.73
C THR A 206 -1.52 -14.91 23.37
N VAL A 207 -2.20 -14.26 22.42
CA VAL A 207 -3.50 -14.67 21.90
C VAL A 207 -3.42 -16.03 21.21
N GLN A 208 -2.38 -16.28 20.41
CA GLN A 208 -2.17 -17.58 19.77
C GLN A 208 -2.16 -18.71 20.81
N LYS A 209 -1.35 -18.55 21.87
CA LYS A 209 -1.26 -19.54 22.96
C LYS A 209 -2.58 -19.71 23.72
N ALA A 210 -3.34 -18.63 23.90
CA ALA A 210 -4.63 -18.69 24.57
C ALA A 210 -5.71 -19.39 23.72
N VAL A 211 -5.59 -19.28 22.39
CA VAL A 211 -6.51 -19.86 21.40
C VAL A 211 -6.23 -21.34 21.14
N GLU A 212 -4.99 -21.81 21.26
CA GLU A 212 -4.60 -23.23 21.08
C GLU A 212 -5.57 -24.27 21.70
N PRO A 213 -5.95 -24.19 22.99
CA PRO A 213 -6.86 -25.16 23.58
C PRO A 213 -8.29 -25.05 23.03
N ILE A 214 -8.73 -23.83 22.70
CA ILE A 214 -10.04 -23.56 22.12
C ILE A 214 -10.09 -24.14 20.70
N GLN A 215 -9.02 -23.93 19.92
CA GLN A 215 -8.83 -24.48 18.59
C GLN A 215 -8.88 -26.01 18.62
N ALA A 216 -8.19 -26.67 19.55
CA ALA A 216 -8.23 -28.13 19.70
C ALA A 216 -9.65 -28.64 20.00
N HIS A 217 -10.39 -27.97 20.89
CA HIS A 217 -11.78 -28.33 21.19
C HIS A 217 -12.70 -28.20 19.97
N PHE A 218 -12.64 -27.07 19.25
CA PHE A 218 -13.45 -26.88 18.05
C PHE A 218 -13.06 -27.87 16.95
N LEU A 219 -11.77 -28.16 16.77
CA LEU A 219 -11.30 -29.15 15.81
C LEU A 219 -11.91 -30.54 16.08
N THR A 220 -11.88 -31.00 17.34
CA THR A 220 -12.53 -32.27 17.73
C THR A 220 -14.04 -32.21 17.51
N SER A 221 -14.69 -31.08 17.82
CA SER A 221 -16.12 -30.91 17.57
C SER A 221 -16.46 -30.95 16.08
N THR A 222 -15.66 -30.33 15.21
CA THR A 222 -15.87 -30.30 13.76
C THR A 222 -15.63 -31.69 13.17
N GLN A 223 -14.59 -32.41 13.59
CA GLN A 223 -14.38 -33.81 13.19
C GLN A 223 -15.58 -34.69 13.55
N LYS A 224 -16.13 -34.53 14.75
CA LYS A 224 -17.33 -35.27 15.16
C LYS A 224 -18.56 -34.92 14.31
N LYS A 225 -18.77 -33.63 13.99
CA LYS A 225 -19.85 -33.20 13.08
C LYS A 225 -19.68 -33.80 11.68
N ILE A 226 -18.45 -33.88 11.16
CA ILE A 226 -18.14 -34.50 9.86
C ILE A 226 -18.49 -35.99 9.88
N GLU A 227 -18.15 -36.71 10.94
CA GLU A 227 -18.51 -38.14 11.11
C GLU A 227 -20.03 -38.35 11.20
N GLU A 228 -20.72 -37.54 11.99
CA GLU A 228 -22.19 -37.57 12.14
C GLU A 228 -22.89 -37.23 10.81
N PHE A 229 -22.41 -36.20 10.10
CA PHE A 229 -22.95 -35.81 8.80
C PHE A 229 -22.67 -36.85 7.72
N SER A 230 -21.47 -37.46 7.69
CA SER A 230 -21.14 -38.56 6.77
C SER A 230 -22.08 -39.75 6.96
N SER A 231 -22.38 -40.10 8.21
CA SER A 231 -23.35 -41.16 8.54
C SER A 231 -24.76 -40.79 8.08
N THR A 232 -25.17 -39.53 8.28
CA THR A 232 -26.47 -39.01 7.84
C THR A 232 -26.61 -39.04 6.32
N VAL A 233 -25.57 -38.63 5.58
CA VAL A 233 -25.54 -38.68 4.11
C VAL A 233 -25.62 -40.11 3.60
N LEU A 234 -24.93 -41.05 4.26
CA LEU A 234 -24.97 -42.46 3.89
C LEU A 234 -26.37 -43.07 4.11
N GLU A 235 -27.02 -42.75 5.23
CA GLU A 235 -28.39 -43.19 5.50
C GLU A 235 -29.41 -42.55 4.55
N PHE A 236 -29.26 -41.26 4.25
CA PHE A 236 -30.04 -40.56 3.22
C PHE A 236 -29.87 -41.23 1.85
N TYR A 237 -28.63 -41.49 1.43
CA TYR A 237 -28.36 -42.11 0.13
C TYR A 237 -28.97 -43.52 0.04
N ARG A 238 -28.88 -44.32 1.10
CA ARG A 238 -29.53 -45.64 1.16
C ARG A 238 -31.05 -45.54 1.00
N ARG A 239 -31.68 -44.58 1.69
CA ARG A 239 -33.13 -44.32 1.55
C ARG A 239 -33.49 -43.83 0.15
N PHE A 240 -32.63 -43.00 -0.46
CA PHE A 240 -32.82 -42.50 -1.81
C PHE A 240 -32.73 -43.61 -2.87
N GLU A 241 -31.81 -44.58 -2.74
CA GLU A 241 -31.76 -45.73 -3.64
C GLU A 241 -32.96 -46.68 -3.45
N GLU A 242 -33.34 -46.97 -2.20
CA GLU A 242 -34.42 -47.93 -1.91
C GLU A 242 -35.83 -47.35 -2.17
N HIS A 243 -36.08 -46.10 -1.78
CA HIS A 243 -37.40 -45.48 -1.70
C HIS A 243 -37.48 -44.10 -2.39
N GLY A 244 -36.45 -43.72 -3.14
CA GLY A 244 -36.41 -42.43 -3.80
C GLY A 244 -37.36 -42.33 -5.01
N PRO A 245 -37.41 -41.15 -5.64
CA PRO A 245 -38.27 -40.89 -6.80
C PRO A 245 -37.94 -41.76 -8.03
N GLY A 246 -36.77 -42.41 -8.07
CA GLY A 246 -36.41 -43.40 -9.10
C GLY A 246 -37.01 -44.79 -8.90
N SER A 247 -37.54 -45.09 -7.71
CA SER A 247 -38.00 -46.43 -7.30
C SER A 247 -39.53 -46.61 -7.40
N VAL A 248 -40.25 -45.61 -7.96
CA VAL A 248 -41.72 -45.56 -8.00
C VAL A 248 -42.36 -46.36 -9.14
N GLY A 249 -41.58 -46.94 -10.05
CA GLY A 249 -42.09 -47.75 -11.16
C GLY A 249 -43.07 -46.97 -12.05
N GLU A 250 -44.32 -47.42 -12.13
CA GLU A 250 -45.38 -46.81 -12.96
C GLU A 250 -46.14 -45.66 -12.29
N ASP A 251 -45.98 -45.45 -10.98
CA ASP A 251 -46.70 -44.41 -10.21
C ASP A 251 -45.98 -43.05 -10.28
N LEU A 252 -46.17 -42.38 -11.42
CA LEU A 252 -45.54 -41.09 -11.73
C LEU A 252 -46.02 -39.95 -10.80
N GLU A 253 -47.26 -40.03 -10.30
CA GLU A 253 -47.82 -39.02 -9.39
C GLU A 253 -47.14 -39.07 -8.02
N LYS A 254 -46.92 -40.30 -7.50
CA LYS A 254 -46.11 -40.54 -6.29
C LYS A 254 -44.65 -40.15 -6.49
N GLY A 255 -44.11 -40.33 -7.69
CA GLY A 255 -42.77 -39.87 -8.07
C GLY A 255 -42.58 -38.36 -7.95
N VAL A 256 -43.56 -37.57 -8.38
CA VAL A 256 -43.54 -36.10 -8.24
C VAL A 256 -43.56 -35.67 -6.77
N GLN A 257 -44.35 -36.34 -5.93
CA GLN A 257 -44.43 -36.03 -4.50
C GLN A 257 -43.11 -36.36 -3.80
N LEU A 258 -42.56 -37.56 -4.01
CA LEU A 258 -41.28 -37.97 -3.44
C LEU A 258 -40.14 -37.08 -3.93
N LEU A 259 -40.15 -36.67 -5.20
CA LEU A 259 -39.15 -35.74 -5.73
C LEU A 259 -39.17 -34.42 -4.97
N LYS A 260 -40.34 -33.90 -4.59
CA LYS A 260 -40.47 -32.66 -3.82
C LYS A 260 -39.93 -32.83 -2.40
N GLU A 261 -40.24 -33.94 -1.74
CA GLU A 261 -39.77 -34.27 -0.38
C GLU A 261 -38.24 -34.44 -0.34
N TYR A 262 -37.69 -35.29 -1.20
CA TYR A 262 -36.23 -35.52 -1.28
C TYR A 262 -35.46 -34.29 -1.78
N SER A 263 -36.06 -33.44 -2.63
CA SER A 263 -35.44 -32.16 -3.02
C SER A 263 -35.29 -31.22 -1.82
N ALA A 264 -36.30 -31.12 -0.97
CA ALA A 264 -36.24 -30.28 0.23
C ALA A 264 -35.21 -30.81 1.24
N GLU A 265 -35.17 -32.13 1.46
CA GLU A 265 -34.17 -32.76 2.33
C GLU A 265 -32.74 -32.58 1.79
N THR A 266 -32.54 -32.70 0.47
CA THR A 266 -31.23 -32.48 -0.16
C THR A 266 -30.77 -31.04 -0.05
N GLU A 267 -31.68 -30.07 -0.18
CA GLU A 267 -31.34 -28.65 0.00
C GLU A 267 -30.83 -28.37 1.43
N VAL A 268 -31.43 -28.98 2.45
CA VAL A 268 -30.96 -28.91 3.84
C VAL A 268 -29.58 -29.57 3.98
N LEU A 269 -29.36 -30.75 3.39
CA LEU A 269 -28.06 -31.42 3.42
C LEU A 269 -26.97 -30.62 2.70
N LEU A 270 -27.28 -29.96 1.58
CA LEU A 270 -26.36 -29.07 0.87
C LEU A 270 -26.01 -27.82 1.69
N GLN A 271 -26.96 -27.26 2.43
CA GLN A 271 -26.68 -26.16 3.36
C GLN A 271 -25.78 -26.61 4.52
N CYS A 272 -26.05 -27.80 5.09
CA CYS A 272 -25.20 -28.39 6.12
C CYS A 272 -23.78 -28.66 5.61
N ARG A 273 -23.64 -29.19 4.40
CA ARG A 273 -22.33 -29.38 3.74
C ARG A 273 -21.58 -28.06 3.61
N LYS A 274 -22.21 -27.00 3.10
CA LYS A 274 -21.55 -25.69 2.98
C LYS A 274 -21.05 -25.15 4.31
N ALA A 275 -21.86 -25.29 5.37
CA ALA A 275 -21.44 -24.89 6.70
C ALA A 275 -20.23 -25.69 7.20
N LEU A 276 -20.19 -27.01 6.96
CA LEU A 276 -19.03 -27.85 7.32
C LEU A 276 -17.80 -27.55 6.47
N ASP A 277 -17.94 -27.32 5.17
CA ASP A 277 -16.84 -26.93 4.28
C ASP A 277 -16.20 -25.60 4.76
N GLU A 278 -17.01 -24.64 5.21
CA GLU A 278 -16.51 -23.39 5.84
C GLU A 278 -15.78 -23.67 7.16
N GLU A 279 -16.25 -24.61 7.99
CA GLU A 279 -15.54 -25.04 9.20
C GLU A 279 -14.21 -25.76 8.87
N GLU A 280 -14.18 -26.59 7.82
CA GLU A 280 -12.96 -27.31 7.37
C GLU A 280 -11.89 -26.34 6.86
N ASP A 281 -12.27 -25.32 6.08
CA ASP A 281 -11.37 -24.27 5.59
C ASP A 281 -10.72 -23.47 6.72
N ILE A 282 -11.48 -23.20 7.80
CA ILE A 282 -10.97 -22.49 8.98
C ILE A 282 -9.79 -23.21 9.65
N PHE A 283 -9.79 -24.55 9.61
CA PHE A 283 -8.79 -25.39 10.25
C PHE A 283 -7.74 -25.95 9.29
N ASP A 284 -7.71 -25.49 8.02
CA ASP A 284 -6.89 -26.06 6.95
C ASP A 284 -7.06 -27.60 6.84
N LEU A 285 -8.28 -28.10 7.03
CA LEU A 285 -8.61 -29.51 6.85
C LEU A 285 -8.81 -29.82 5.36
N ALA A 286 -8.52 -31.06 4.98
CA ALA A 286 -8.80 -31.53 3.63
C ALA A 286 -10.33 -31.63 3.44
N ALA A 287 -10.86 -30.94 2.42
CA ALA A 287 -12.29 -30.93 2.13
C ALA A 287 -12.86 -32.35 1.99
N THR A 288 -13.86 -32.67 2.81
CA THR A 288 -14.49 -33.99 2.83
C THR A 288 -15.44 -34.15 1.63
N GLN A 289 -15.33 -35.28 0.92
CA GLN A 289 -16.17 -35.57 -0.24
C GLN A 289 -17.38 -36.44 0.13
N TYR A 290 -18.54 -36.11 -0.44
CA TYR A 290 -19.82 -36.78 -0.19
C TYR A 290 -20.43 -37.33 -1.49
N PRO A 291 -19.83 -38.38 -2.11
CA PRO A 291 -20.23 -38.87 -3.44
C PRO A 291 -21.69 -39.35 -3.50
N GLY A 292 -22.25 -39.87 -2.40
CA GLY A 292 -23.66 -40.25 -2.34
C GLY A 292 -24.61 -39.05 -2.46
N LEU A 293 -24.27 -37.92 -1.83
CA LEU A 293 -25.05 -36.68 -1.94
C LEU A 293 -24.93 -36.09 -3.35
N ASP A 294 -23.71 -36.06 -3.91
CA ASP A 294 -23.46 -35.56 -5.27
C ASP A 294 -24.23 -36.38 -6.32
N ASN A 295 -24.26 -37.70 -6.16
CA ASN A 295 -25.02 -38.59 -7.04
C ASN A 295 -26.54 -38.35 -6.91
N ALA A 296 -27.07 -38.22 -5.69
CA ALA A 296 -28.48 -37.95 -5.46
C ALA A 296 -28.93 -36.63 -6.12
N VAL A 297 -28.12 -35.57 -6.02
CA VAL A 297 -28.37 -34.28 -6.70
C VAL A 297 -28.44 -34.47 -8.21
N CYS A 298 -27.46 -35.14 -8.81
CA CYS A 298 -27.41 -35.40 -10.25
C CYS A 298 -28.65 -36.18 -10.73
N VAL A 299 -29.02 -37.25 -10.03
CA VAL A 299 -30.19 -38.08 -10.37
C VAL A 299 -31.49 -37.28 -10.22
N MET A 300 -31.64 -36.48 -9.17
CA MET A 300 -32.85 -35.66 -8.99
C MET A 300 -32.99 -34.56 -10.05
N GLU A 301 -31.89 -33.95 -10.52
CA GLU A 301 -31.94 -32.99 -11.62
C GLU A 301 -32.44 -33.63 -12.92
N GLN A 302 -31.96 -34.84 -13.24
CA GLN A 302 -32.42 -35.62 -14.38
C GLN A 302 -33.91 -35.95 -14.27
N LEU A 303 -34.34 -36.44 -13.10
CA LEU A 303 -35.75 -36.75 -12.82
C LEU A 303 -36.63 -35.51 -12.89
N ARG A 304 -36.16 -34.34 -12.43
CA ARG A 304 -36.87 -33.06 -12.56
C ARG A 304 -37.21 -32.74 -14.02
N GLY A 305 -36.30 -33.02 -14.95
CA GLY A 305 -36.52 -32.87 -16.38
C GLY A 305 -37.65 -33.78 -16.89
N VAL A 306 -37.63 -35.06 -16.49
CA VAL A 306 -38.63 -36.07 -16.89
C VAL A 306 -40.01 -35.76 -16.32
N PHE A 307 -40.12 -35.48 -15.03
CA PHE A 307 -41.39 -35.18 -14.38
C PHE A 307 -42.00 -33.85 -14.82
N LYS A 308 -41.18 -32.88 -15.21
CA LYS A 308 -41.66 -31.62 -15.82
C LYS A 308 -42.33 -31.87 -17.16
N ILE A 309 -41.80 -32.78 -17.98
CA ILE A 309 -42.42 -33.19 -19.25
C ILE A 309 -43.74 -33.92 -18.97
N TYR A 310 -43.77 -34.82 -17.99
CA TYR A 310 -45.00 -35.50 -17.57
C TYR A 310 -46.10 -34.51 -17.13
N GLN A 311 -45.77 -33.51 -16.30
CA GLN A 311 -46.71 -32.47 -15.88
C GLN A 311 -47.21 -31.59 -17.04
N GLN A 312 -46.40 -31.39 -18.09
CA GLN A 312 -46.81 -30.67 -19.29
C GLN A 312 -47.73 -31.50 -20.21
N LEU A 313 -47.63 -32.83 -20.17
CA LEU A 313 -48.44 -33.77 -20.95
C LEU A 313 -49.78 -34.13 -20.26
N GLN A 314 -49.96 -33.78 -18.99
CA GLN A 314 -51.23 -33.92 -18.25
C GLN A 314 -52.21 -32.74 -18.47
N ILE A 315 -51.90 -31.82 -19.39
CA ILE A 315 -52.80 -30.74 -19.84
C ILE A 315 -53.64 -31.22 -21.03
#